data_AF-A0A8T3NQT5-F1
#
_entry.id   AF-A0A8T3NQT5-F1
#
_cell.length_a   1.000
_cell.length_b   1.000
_cell.length_c   1.000
_cell.angle_alpha   90.00
_cell.angle_beta   90.00
_cell.angle_gamma   90.00
#
_symmetry.space_group_name_H-M   'P 1'
#
loop_
_entity.id
_entity.type
_entity.pdbx_description
1 polymer ?
#
loop_
_entity_poly.entity_id
_entity_poly.type
_entity_poly.pdbx_seq_one_letter_code
_entity_poly.pdbx_strand_id
1 'polypeptide(L)'
;MQRSTWRSRRLTPTGAKFVSDVIGRLLLLLLFALAARTLSTADFGGYAYALAIGLLLGQLADAGIGITLLRSLAAESDPRARGFQFWAATAARSLLTVPLFIAAAALAAGAGSSPERGGELAIVAAAQMVGSFGDLWI
;
A
#
# COMPACT_ATOMS: atom_id res chain seq x y z
N MET A 1 -24.46 32.31 -30.42
CA MET A 1 -22.99 32.18 -30.21
C MET A 1 -22.74 30.96 -29.31
N GLN A 2 -22.63 29.76 -29.89
CA GLN A 2 -22.45 28.49 -29.17
C GLN A 2 -20.95 28.26 -28.92
N ARG A 3 -20.53 28.29 -27.64
CA ARG A 3 -19.18 27.85 -27.26
C ARG A 3 -19.15 26.31 -27.22
N SER A 4 -18.57 25.70 -28.25
CA SER A 4 -18.25 24.27 -28.25
C SER A 4 -17.21 24.00 -27.17
N THR A 5 -17.66 23.48 -26.04
CA THR A 5 -16.75 23.05 -24.98
C THR A 5 -16.18 21.69 -25.38
N TRP A 6 -14.94 21.71 -25.87
CA TRP A 6 -14.10 20.53 -25.98
C TRP A 6 -13.90 19.97 -24.56
N ARG A 7 -14.80 19.09 -24.13
CA ARG A 7 -14.62 18.27 -22.93
C ARG A 7 -13.48 17.30 -23.25
N SER A 8 -12.26 17.70 -22.90
CA SER A 8 -11.15 16.79 -22.81
C SER A 8 -11.60 15.58 -21.99
N ARG A 9 -11.39 14.37 -22.53
CA ARG A 9 -11.59 13.10 -21.81
C ARG A 9 -10.61 13.06 -20.64
N ARG A 10 -10.88 13.81 -19.58
CA ARG A 10 -10.18 13.66 -18.31
C ARG A 10 -10.64 12.33 -17.76
N LEU A 11 -9.69 11.44 -17.49
CA LEU A 11 -9.95 10.26 -16.68
C LEU A 11 -10.59 10.74 -15.39
N THR A 12 -11.72 10.12 -15.01
CA THR A 12 -12.28 10.35 -13.69
C THR A 12 -11.25 9.92 -12.64
N PRO A 13 -11.25 10.49 -11.42
CA PRO A 13 -10.34 10.07 -10.35
C PRO A 13 -10.32 8.54 -10.16
N THR A 14 -11.49 7.90 -10.26
CA THR A 14 -11.65 6.44 -10.24
C THR A 14 -10.92 5.73 -11.39
N GLY A 15 -10.97 6.28 -12.60
CA GLY A 15 -10.26 5.72 -13.75
C GLY A 15 -8.74 5.84 -13.61
N ALA A 16 -8.25 6.95 -13.06
CA ALA A 16 -6.83 7.13 -12.78
C ALA A 16 -6.33 6.14 -11.71
N LYS A 17 -7.10 5.96 -10.63
CA LYS A 17 -6.81 4.99 -9.56
C LYS A 17 -6.78 3.55 -10.06
N PHE A 18 -7.76 3.15 -10.87
CA PHE A 18 -7.79 1.82 -11.46
C PHE A 18 -6.54 1.54 -12.31
N VAL A 19 -6.16 2.50 -13.16
CA VAL A 19 -4.98 2.37 -14.01
C VAL A 19 -3.71 2.30 -13.16
N SER A 20 -3.56 3.11 -12.11
CA SER A 20 -2.40 3.04 -11.22
C SER A 20 -2.30 1.70 -10.50
N ASP A 21 -3.43 1.12 -10.07
CA ASP A 21 -3.45 -0.18 -9.38
C ASP A 21 -3.05 -1.32 -10.33
N VAL A 22 -3.53 -1.29 -11.57
CA VAL A 22 -3.15 -2.26 -12.60
C VAL A 22 -1.66 -2.15 -12.90
N ILE A 23 -1.13 -0.94 -13.09
CA ILE A 23 0.30 -0.71 -13.35
C ILE A 23 1.14 -1.20 -12.16
N GLY A 24 0.74 -0.88 -10.93
CA GLY A 24 1.45 -1.32 -9.73
C GLY A 24 1.53 -2.85 -9.63
N ARG A 25 0.43 -3.55 -9.92
CA ARG A 25 0.40 -5.03 -9.95
C ARG A 25 1.27 -5.62 -11.05
N LEU A 26 1.27 -5.02 -12.24
CA LEU A 26 2.12 -5.47 -13.34
C LEU A 26 3.61 -5.27 -13.03
N LEU A 27 3.97 -4.15 -12.41
CA LEU A 27 5.34 -3.89 -11.97
C LEU A 27 5.78 -4.86 -10.88
N LEU A 28 4.91 -5.16 -9.91
CA LEU A 28 5.19 -6.14 -8.87
C LEU A 28 5.38 -7.54 -9.45
N LEU A 29 4.53 -7.94 -10.40
CA LEU A 29 4.68 -9.22 -11.12
C LEU A 29 6.00 -9.29 -11.88
N LEU A 30 6.35 -8.22 -12.60
CA LEU A 30 7.62 -8.14 -13.32
C LEU A 30 8.82 -8.23 -12.37
N LEU A 31 8.79 -7.51 -11.25
CA LEU A 31 9.82 -7.55 -10.23
C LEU A 31 9.99 -8.99 -9.68
N PHE A 32 8.88 -9.66 -9.40
CA PHE A 32 8.90 -11.05 -8.92
C PHE A 32 9.46 -12.02 -9.96
N ALA A 33 9.09 -11.86 -11.23
CA ALA A 33 9.60 -12.66 -12.34
C ALA A 33 11.10 -12.45 -12.58
N LEU A 34 11.58 -11.21 -12.42
CA LEU A 34 13.01 -10.88 -12.50
C LEU A 34 13.76 -11.51 -11.32
N ALA A 35 13.27 -11.34 -10.08
CA ALA A 35 13.86 -11.92 -8.89
C ALA A 35 13.98 -13.45 -8.99
N ALA A 36 12.94 -14.13 -9.50
CA ALA A 36 12.95 -15.58 -9.71
C ALA A 36 14.01 -16.05 -10.73
N ARG A 37 14.45 -15.17 -11.64
CA ARG A 37 15.47 -15.50 -12.66
C ARG A 37 16.88 -15.11 -12.25
N THR A 38 17.04 -14.11 -11.39
CA THR A 38 18.36 -13.55 -11.06
C THR A 38 18.88 -13.99 -9.71
N LEU A 39 17.99 -14.34 -8.77
CA LEU A 39 18.37 -14.74 -7.42
C LEU A 39 18.62 -16.25 -7.34
N SER A 40 19.49 -16.65 -6.40
CA SER A 40 19.59 -18.04 -6.00
C SER A 40 18.29 -18.50 -5.35
N THR A 41 18.03 -19.81 -5.31
CA THR A 41 16.83 -20.36 -4.67
C THR A 41 16.68 -19.91 -3.21
N ALA A 42 17.79 -19.80 -2.49
CA ALA A 42 17.79 -19.35 -1.09
C ALA A 42 17.44 -17.86 -0.98
N ASP A 43 18.08 -17.01 -1.79
CA ASP A 43 17.83 -15.56 -1.78
C ASP A 43 16.41 -15.23 -2.25
N PHE A 44 15.91 -15.96 -3.26
CA PHE A 44 14.54 -15.83 -3.72
C PHE A 44 13.53 -16.23 -2.65
N GLY A 45 13.81 -17.29 -1.88
CA GLY A 45 12.98 -17.71 -0.75
C GLY A 45 12.86 -16.62 0.31
N GLY A 46 13.99 -16.00 0.69
CA GLY A 46 14.01 -14.87 1.63
C GLY A 46 13.26 -13.65 1.09
N TYR A 47 13.48 -13.31 -0.18
CA TYR A 47 12.77 -12.22 -0.86
C TYR A 47 11.25 -12.43 -0.89
N ALA A 48 10.81 -13.62 -1.30
CA ALA A 48 9.38 -13.96 -1.35
C ALA A 48 8.74 -13.94 0.03
N TYR A 49 9.45 -14.41 1.06
CA TYR A 49 9.02 -14.32 2.45
C TYR A 49 8.84 -12.86 2.89
N ALA A 50 9.84 -12.00 2.69
CA ALA A 50 9.77 -10.58 3.06
C ALA A 50 8.62 -9.85 2.34
N LEU A 51 8.43 -10.11 1.04
CA LEU A 51 7.27 -9.61 0.29
C LEU A 51 5.95 -10.06 0.89
N ALA A 52 5.80 -11.35 1.20
CA ALA A 52 4.56 -11.90 1.75
C ALA A 52 4.23 -11.27 3.11
N ILE A 53 5.23 -11.10 3.98
CA ILE A 53 5.08 -10.42 5.26
C ILE A 53 4.60 -8.97 5.07
N GLY A 54 5.25 -8.22 4.19
CA GLY A 54 4.86 -6.84 3.89
C GLY A 54 3.43 -6.72 3.35
N LEU A 55 3.03 -7.62 2.45
CA LEU A 55 1.68 -7.67 1.90
C LEU A 55 0.62 -8.01 2.95
N LEU A 56 0.84 -9.05 3.75
CA LEU A 56 -0.11 -9.49 4.77
C LEU A 56 -0.29 -8.45 5.87
N LEU A 57 0.81 -7.88 6.36
CA LEU A 57 0.76 -6.86 7.41
C LEU A 57 0.26 -5.52 6.87
N GLY A 58 0.51 -5.20 5.59
CA GLY A 58 -0.10 -4.07 4.91
C GLY A 58 -1.63 -4.18 4.82
N GLN A 59 -2.14 -5.36 4.48
CA GLN A 59 -3.59 -5.63 4.49
C GLN A 59 -4.18 -5.56 5.89
N LEU A 60 -3.47 -6.10 6.89
CA LEU A 60 -3.90 -6.03 8.28
C LEU A 60 -3.90 -4.59 8.80
N ALA A 61 -2.98 -3.74 8.34
CA ALA A 61 -2.90 -2.33 8.71
C ALA A 61 -4.06 -1.48 8.17
N ASP A 62 -4.74 -1.92 7.11
CA ASP A 62 -5.99 -1.27 6.68
C ASP A 62 -7.16 -1.67 7.59
N ALA A 63 -7.25 -2.94 8.00
CA ALA A 63 -8.29 -3.47 8.91
C ALA A 63 -9.75 -3.09 8.53
N GLY A 64 -10.02 -2.77 7.26
CA GLY A 64 -11.33 -2.28 6.81
C GLY A 64 -11.66 -0.84 7.22
N ILE A 65 -10.69 -0.09 7.76
CA ILE A 65 -10.82 1.33 8.13
C ILE A 65 -11.19 2.14 6.89
N GLY A 66 -10.59 1.88 5.73
CA GLY A 66 -10.89 2.60 4.48
C GLY A 66 -12.37 2.48 4.07
N ILE A 67 -12.92 1.27 4.08
CA ILE A 67 -14.33 1.03 3.73
C ILE A 67 -15.28 1.67 4.75
N THR A 68 -14.95 1.56 6.04
CA THR A 68 -15.75 2.13 7.13
C THR A 68 -15.76 3.65 7.05
N LEU A 69 -14.59 4.27 6.83
CA LEU A 69 -14.46 5.71 6.63
C LEU A 69 -15.24 6.18 5.41
N LEU A 70 -15.13 5.50 4.27
CA LEU A 70 -15.84 5.86 3.05
C LEU A 70 -17.37 5.88 3.26
N ARG A 71 -17.91 4.87 3.95
CA ARG A 71 -19.33 4.81 4.31
C ARG A 71 -19.73 5.94 5.25
N SER A 72 -18.91 6.22 6.27
CA SER A 72 -19.15 7.30 7.23
C SER A 72 -19.17 8.67 6.54
N LEU A 73 -18.18 8.95 5.69
CA LEU A 73 -18.06 10.21 4.95
C LEU A 73 -19.18 10.41 3.92
N ALA A 74 -19.71 9.32 3.33
CA ALA A 74 -20.82 9.38 2.40
C ALA A 74 -22.17 9.68 3.09
N ALA A 75 -22.33 9.24 4.34
CA ALA A 75 -23.53 9.50 5.14
C ALA A 75 -23.49 10.87 5.85
N GLU A 76 -22.30 11.45 6.05
CA GLU A 76 -22.13 12.69 6.79
C GLU A 76 -22.39 13.94 5.92
N SER A 77 -23.29 14.80 6.38
CA SER A 77 -23.68 16.02 5.68
C SER A 77 -22.89 17.24 6.15
N ASP A 78 -22.44 17.27 7.41
CA ASP A 78 -21.65 18.37 7.95
C ASP A 78 -20.17 18.29 7.47
N PRO A 79 -19.66 19.31 6.77
CA PRO A 79 -18.25 19.37 6.37
C PRO A 79 -17.25 19.30 7.54
N ARG A 80 -17.60 19.84 8.72
CA ARG A 80 -16.71 19.82 9.89
C ARG A 80 -16.61 18.41 10.48
N ALA A 81 -17.75 17.75 10.63
CA ALA A 81 -17.80 16.34 11.06
C ALA A 81 -17.04 15.42 10.09
N ARG A 82 -17.17 15.64 8.76
CA ARG A 82 -16.37 14.92 7.75
C ARG A 82 -14.87 15.08 7.94
N GLY A 83 -14.40 16.31 8.14
CA GLY A 83 -12.98 16.59 8.37
C GLY A 83 -12.45 15.89 9.63
N PHE A 84 -13.22 15.94 10.73
CA PHE A 84 -12.85 15.26 11.97
C PHE A 84 -12.78 13.73 11.80
N GLN A 85 -13.79 13.11 11.17
CA GLN A 85 -13.84 11.67 10.93
C GLN A 85 -12.66 11.21 10.06
N PHE A 86 -12.29 11.98 9.03
CA PHE A 86 -11.13 11.70 8.18
C PHE A 86 -9.82 11.67 8.98
N TRP A 87 -9.56 12.69 9.81
CA TRP A 87 -8.35 12.74 10.62
C TRP A 87 -8.34 11.68 11.72
N ALA A 88 -9.48 11.40 12.35
CA ALA A 88 -9.60 10.34 13.35
C ALA A 88 -9.28 8.96 12.75
N ALA A 89 -9.81 8.65 11.57
CA ALA A 89 -9.52 7.40 10.87
C ALA A 89 -8.05 7.33 10.43
N THR A 90 -7.47 8.44 9.94
CA THR A 90 -6.06 8.51 9.58
C THR A 90 -5.15 8.27 10.78
N ALA A 91 -5.48 8.85 11.94
CA ALA A 91 -4.74 8.66 13.19
C ALA A 91 -4.86 7.21 13.68
N ALA A 92 -6.06 6.64 13.71
CA ALA A 92 -6.29 5.24 14.09
C ALA A 92 -5.52 4.27 13.19
N ARG A 93 -5.54 4.50 11.87
CA ARG A 93 -4.78 3.71 10.91
C ARG A 93 -3.28 3.85 11.13
N SER A 94 -2.78 5.06 11.39
CA SER A 94 -1.36 5.30 11.66
C SER A 94 -0.90 4.59 12.93
N LEU A 95 -1.71 4.63 13.99
CA LEU A 95 -1.44 3.93 15.25
C LEU A 95 -1.35 2.41 15.07
N LEU A 96 -2.10 1.83 14.13
CA LEU A 96 -2.02 0.42 13.77
C LEU A 96 -0.86 0.13 12.81
N THR A 97 -0.63 1.01 11.84
CA THR A 97 0.35 0.79 10.75
C THR A 97 1.77 0.85 11.28
N VAL A 98 2.11 1.79 12.17
CA VAL A 98 3.47 1.95 12.72
C VAL A 98 3.99 0.69 13.41
N PRO A 99 3.28 0.07 14.39
CA PRO A 99 3.76 -1.15 15.03
C PRO A 99 3.81 -2.33 14.05
N LEU A 100 2.84 -2.44 13.12
CA LEU A 100 2.87 -3.47 12.09
C LEU A 100 4.04 -3.30 11.12
N PHE A 101 4.42 -2.06 10.81
CA PHE A 101 5.58 -1.74 9.99
C PHE A 101 6.87 -2.18 10.67
N ILE A 102 7.02 -1.88 11.97
CA ILE A 102 8.16 -2.33 12.76
C ILE A 102 8.19 -3.87 12.83
N ALA A 103 7.05 -4.51 13.04
CA ALA A 103 6.93 -5.96 13.07
C ALA A 103 7.31 -6.59 11.72
N ALA A 104 6.83 -6.03 10.60
CA ALA A 104 7.17 -6.50 9.26
C ALA A 104 8.68 -6.41 8.99
N ALA A 105 9.28 -5.26 9.29
CA ALA A 105 10.71 -5.05 9.12
C ALA A 105 11.52 -6.00 10.01
N ALA A 106 11.15 -6.18 11.27
CA ALA A 106 11.83 -7.08 12.19
C ALA A 106 11.71 -8.55 11.78
N LEU A 107 10.52 -9.00 11.38
CA LEU A 107 10.27 -10.37 10.91
C LEU A 107 11.04 -10.68 9.63
N ALA A 108 11.08 -9.73 8.69
CA ALA A 108 11.84 -9.88 7.46
C ALA A 108 13.36 -9.84 7.72
N ALA A 109 13.83 -8.95 8.60
CA ALA A 109 15.24 -8.89 8.99
C ALA A 109 15.72 -10.18 9.64
N GLY A 110 14.88 -10.79 10.50
CA GLY A 110 15.20 -12.05 11.18
C GLY A 110 15.32 -13.26 10.24
N ALA A 111 14.86 -13.16 9.00
CA ALA A 111 15.04 -14.20 7.99
C ALA A 111 16.41 -14.10 7.27
N GLY A 112 17.16 -13.02 7.47
CA GLY A 112 18.47 -12.82 6.86
C GLY A 112 19.56 -13.64 7.56
N SER A 113 20.44 -14.27 6.76
CA SER A 113 21.62 -15.00 7.28
C SER A 113 22.77 -14.09 7.72
N SER A 114 22.74 -12.81 7.33
CA SER A 114 23.67 -11.76 7.75
C SER A 114 22.92 -10.47 8.07
N PRO A 115 23.50 -9.53 8.83
CA PRO A 115 22.87 -8.23 9.13
C PRO A 115 22.54 -7.43 7.86
N GLU A 116 23.40 -7.49 6.84
CA GLU A 116 23.21 -6.82 5.56
C GLU A 116 21.99 -7.38 4.82
N ARG A 117 21.88 -8.72 4.73
CA ARG A 117 20.73 -9.39 4.11
C ARG A 117 19.45 -9.14 4.90
N GLY A 118 19.53 -9.12 6.22
CA GLY A 118 18.39 -8.75 7.07
C GLY A 118 17.89 -7.33 6.75
N GLY A 119 18.82 -6.38 6.57
CA GLY A 119 18.48 -5.02 6.15
C GLY A 119 17.77 -4.96 4.80
N GLU A 120 18.26 -5.69 3.80
CA GLU A 120 17.64 -5.77 2.47
C GLU A 120 16.20 -6.32 2.54
N LEU A 121 15.99 -7.41 3.27
CA LEU A 121 14.66 -8.02 3.43
C LEU A 121 13.70 -7.11 4.19
N ALA A 122 14.19 -6.40 5.23
CA ALA A 122 13.41 -5.40 5.94
C ALA A 122 12.94 -4.28 5.01
N ILE A 123 13.81 -3.78 4.11
CA ILE A 123 13.46 -2.77 3.12
C ILE A 123 12.39 -3.28 2.17
N VAL A 124 12.49 -4.53 1.70
CA VAL A 124 11.48 -5.14 0.82
C VAL A 124 10.11 -5.19 1.51
N ALA A 125 10.05 -5.67 2.75
CA ALA A 125 8.79 -5.72 3.51
C ALA A 125 8.22 -4.31 3.78
N ALA A 126 9.08 -3.38 4.18
CA ALA A 126 8.72 -1.99 4.43
C ALA A 126 8.16 -1.30 3.18
N ALA A 127 8.79 -1.49 2.02
CA ALA A 127 8.36 -0.90 0.76
C ALA A 127 6.93 -1.33 0.38
N GLN A 128 6.56 -2.60 0.62
CA GLN A 128 5.19 -3.08 0.38
C GLN A 128 4.17 -2.42 1.32
N MET A 129 4.54 -2.17 2.58
CA MET A 129 3.66 -1.50 3.52
C MET A 129 3.46 -0.02 3.20
N VAL A 130 4.50 0.68 2.72
CA VAL A 130 4.38 2.07 2.27
C VAL A 130 3.39 2.17 1.11
N GLY A 131 3.47 1.26 0.13
CA GLY A 131 2.50 1.19 -0.97
C GLY A 131 1.06 1.04 -0.47
N SER A 132 0.85 0.18 0.53
CA SER A 132 -0.47 -0.05 1.13
C SER A 132 -1.04 1.20 1.84
N PHE A 133 -0.18 2.04 2.40
CA PHE A 133 -0.60 3.28 3.08
C PHE A 133 -1.00 4.39 2.10
N GLY A 134 -0.41 4.41 0.90
CA GLY A 134 -0.68 5.40 -0.15
C GLY A 134 -2.12 5.39 -0.68
N ASP A 135 -2.84 4.29 -0.53
CA ASP A 135 -4.21 4.10 -1.04
C ASP A 135 -5.27 5.01 -0.43
N LEU A 136 -4.96 5.73 0.66
CA LEU A 136 -5.88 6.70 1.29
C LEU A 136 -5.92 8.07 0.58
N TRP A 137 -4.90 8.37 -0.22
CA TRP A 137 -4.64 9.72 -0.73
C TRP A 137 -5.06 9.93 -2.19
N ILE A 138 -5.54 8.87 -2.86
CA ILE A 138 -5.90 8.84 -4.29
C ILE A 138 -7.34 8.37 -4.43
#